data_AF-A0A367M6K1-F1
#
_entry.id   AF-A0A367M6K1-F1
#
_cell.length_a   1.000
_cell.length_b   1.000
_cell.length_c   1.000
_cell.angle_alpha   90.00
_cell.angle_beta   90.00
_cell.angle_gamma   90.00
#
_symmetry.space_group_name_H-M   'P 1'
#
loop_
_entity.id
_entity.type
_entity.pdbx_description
1 polymer ?
#
loop_
_entity_poly.entity_id
_entity_poly.type
_entity_poly.pdbx_seq_one_letter_code
_entity_poly.pdbx_strand_id
1 'polypeptide(L)' 'MNKATTEPAYNYKVVRQFAIMTVVWGVIGMGLGVLIASQLVWPQMNFDLPWTSFGRLRPLHTNLVIFAFGG' A
#
# COMPACT_ATOMS: atom_id res chain seq x y z
N MET A 1 36.75 -33.87 -17.18
CA MET A 1 36.01 -32.68 -17.65
C MET A 1 35.00 -32.32 -16.57
N ASN A 2 35.38 -31.45 -15.63
CA ASN A 2 34.52 -31.05 -14.51
C ASN A 2 33.48 -30.06 -15.06
N LYS A 3 32.24 -30.53 -15.28
CA LYS A 3 31.11 -29.63 -15.50
C LYS A 3 30.89 -28.86 -14.20
N ALA A 4 31.28 -27.59 -14.17
CA ALA A 4 30.80 -26.68 -13.15
C ALA A 4 29.28 -26.63 -13.28
N THR A 5 28.58 -27.25 -12.33
CA THR A 5 27.13 -27.11 -12.19
C THR A 5 26.90 -25.69 -11.69
N THR A 6 26.63 -24.76 -12.61
CA THR A 6 26.06 -23.46 -12.23
C THR A 6 24.73 -23.76 -11.54
N GLU A 7 24.69 -23.56 -10.22
CA GLU A 7 23.46 -23.61 -9.44
C GLU A 7 22.40 -22.73 -10.12
N PRO A 8 21.18 -23.23 -10.32
CA PRO A 8 20.11 -22.43 -10.93
C PRO A 8 19.81 -21.22 -10.04
N ALA A 9 20.07 -20.01 -10.55
CA ALA A 9 19.82 -18.77 -9.82
C ALA A 9 18.33 -18.38 -9.86
N TYR A 10 17.75 -18.04 -8.70
CA TYR A 10 16.37 -17.54 -8.64
C TYR A 10 16.24 -16.15 -9.27
N ASN A 11 15.10 -15.91 -9.94
CA ASN A 11 14.78 -14.59 -10.47
C ASN A 11 14.21 -13.68 -9.38
N TYR A 12 15.06 -12.86 -8.77
CA TYR A 12 14.66 -11.90 -7.74
C TYR A 12 14.14 -10.57 -8.25
N LYS A 13 14.06 -10.35 -9.57
CA LYS A 13 13.64 -9.05 -10.12
C LYS A 13 12.24 -8.68 -9.66
N VAL A 14 11.29 -9.60 -9.83
CA VAL A 14 9.88 -9.39 -9.46
C VAL A 14 9.72 -9.26 -7.95
N VAL A 15 10.38 -10.13 -7.18
CA VAL A 15 10.36 -10.08 -5.71
C VAL A 15 10.83 -8.71 -5.19
N ARG A 16 11.92 -8.17 -5.74
CA ARG A 16 12.42 -6.85 -5.36
C ARG A 16 11.44 -5.73 -5.71
N GLN A 17 10.81 -5.80 -6.87
CA GLN A 17 9.82 -4.81 -7.30
C GLN A 17 8.61 -4.80 -6.38
N PHE A 18 8.05 -5.97 -6.08
CA PHE A 18 6.91 -6.09 -5.17
C PHE A 18 7.28 -5.70 -3.74
N ALA A 19 8.43 -6.13 -3.23
CA ALA A 19 8.87 -5.73 -1.88
C ALA A 19 8.97 -4.20 -1.71
N ILE A 20 9.49 -3.49 -2.72
CA ILE A 20 9.53 -2.01 -2.70
C ILE A 20 8.11 -1.44 -2.75
N MET A 21 7.26 -1.95 -3.65
CA MET A 21 5.89 -1.47 -3.79
C MET A 21 5.02 -1.75 -2.57
N THR A 22 5.22 -2.86 -1.87
CA THR A 22 4.58 -3.17 -0.59
C THR A 22 4.90 -2.08 0.43
N VAL A 23 6.15 -1.64 0.55
CA VAL A 23 6.50 -0.55 1.50
C VAL A 23 5.81 0.75 1.10
N VAL A 24 5.82 1.10 -0.20
CA VAL A 24 5.17 2.32 -0.72
C VAL A 24 3.67 2.31 -0.40
N TRP A 25 2.97 1.22 -0.75
CA TRP A 25 1.54 1.09 -0.50
C TRP A 25 1.20 0.97 0.99
N GLY A 26 2.09 0.38 1.79
CA GLY A 26 1.95 0.34 3.25
C GLY A 26 1.93 1.75 3.84
N VAL A 27 2.85 2.63 3.43
CA VAL A 27 2.88 4.02 3.89
C VAL A 27 1.64 4.79 3.45
N ILE A 28 1.23 4.66 2.17
CA ILE A 28 0.05 5.36 1.64
C ILE A 28 -1.23 4.85 2.30
N GLY A 29 -1.41 3.54 2.41
CA GLY A 29 -2.57 2.90 3.00
C GLY A 29 -2.73 3.25 4.47
N MET A 30 -1.67 3.08 5.27
CA MET A 30 -1.70 3.41 6.70
C MET A 30 -1.83 4.93 6.93
N GLY A 31 -1.17 5.75 6.12
CA GLY A 31 -1.30 7.22 6.17
C GLY A 31 -2.73 7.70 5.91
N LEU A 32 -3.42 7.13 4.91
CA LEU A 32 -4.84 7.38 4.71
C LEU A 32 -5.69 6.89 5.88
N GLY A 33 -5.30 5.79 6.53
CA GLY A 33 -5.92 5.29 7.76
C GLY A 33 -5.90 6.33 8.88
N VAL A 34 -4.73 6.96 9.10
CA VAL A 34 -4.58 8.04 10.07
C VAL A 34 -5.46 9.25 9.70
N LEU A 35 -5.52 9.62 8.43
CA LEU A 35 -6.35 10.72 7.95
C LEU A 35 -7.85 10.46 8.15
N ILE A 36 -8.36 9.26 7.82
CA ILE A 36 -9.79 8.96 8.03
C ILE A 36 -10.11 8.79 9.53
N ALA A 37 -9.15 8.35 10.34
CA ALA A 37 -9.31 8.32 11.80
C ALA A 37 -9.40 9.75 12.37
N SER A 38 -8.59 10.69 11.87
CA SER A 38 -8.66 12.08 12.30
C SER A 38 -9.96 12.76 11.85
N GLN A 39 -10.55 12.38 10.71
CA GLN A 39 -11.88 12.84 10.29
C GLN A 39 -13.02 12.42 11.24
N LEU A 40 -12.87 11.31 11.97
CA LEU A 40 -13.85 10.89 12.98
C LEU A 40 -13.76 11.74 14.25
N VAL A 41 -12.57 12.24 14.59
CA VAL A 41 -12.36 13.10 15.77
C VAL A 41 -12.66 14.57 15.44
N TRP A 42 -12.23 15.03 14.26
CA TRP A 42 -12.40 16.40 13.77
C TRP A 42 -13.08 16.39 12.40
N PRO A 43 -14.43 16.48 12.35
CA PRO A 43 -15.17 16.45 11.09
C PRO A 43 -14.76 17.51 10.06
N GLN A 44 -14.18 18.62 10.49
CA GLN A 44 -13.66 19.69 9.64
C GLN A 44 -12.54 19.22 8.69
N MET A 45 -11.84 18.12 9.02
CA MET A 45 -10.86 17.49 8.13
C MET A 45 -11.48 16.76 6.92
N ASN A 46 -12.81 16.80 6.76
CA ASN A 46 -13.45 16.45 5.48
C ASN A 46 -13.31 17.56 4.43
N PHE A 47 -12.92 18.78 4.82
CA PHE A 47 -12.68 19.94 3.96
C PHE A 47 -13.88 20.39 3.11
N ASP A 48 -15.09 19.91 3.39
CA ASP A 48 -16.31 20.15 2.60
C ASP A 48 -16.18 19.83 1.09
N LEU A 49 -15.18 19.02 0.72
CA LEU A 49 -14.96 18.57 -0.65
C LEU A 49 -15.48 17.14 -0.83
N PRO A 50 -16.09 16.82 -1.98
CA PRO A 50 -16.71 15.52 -2.18
C PRO A 50 -15.69 14.37 -2.20
N TRP A 51 -14.46 14.59 -2.71
CA TRP A 51 -13.42 13.55 -2.79
C TRP A 51 -12.61 13.33 -1.50
N THR A 52 -12.62 14.27 -0.57
CA THR A 52 -11.97 14.09 0.74
C THR A 52 -12.92 13.63 1.84
N SER A 53 -14.20 13.41 1.53
CA SER A 53 -15.17 12.91 2.50
C SER A 53 -14.81 11.52 3.03
N PHE A 54 -15.01 11.30 4.34
CA PHE A 54 -14.77 10.02 5.02
C PHE A 54 -15.41 8.83 4.29
N GLY A 55 -16.64 9.01 3.81
CA GLY A 55 -17.40 7.98 3.10
C GLY A 55 -16.71 7.49 1.82
N ARG A 56 -15.96 8.35 1.12
CA ARG A 56 -15.21 7.98 -0.10
C ARG A 56 -13.78 7.54 0.20
N LEU A 57 -13.12 8.17 1.18
CA LEU A 57 -11.75 7.83 1.55
C LEU A 57 -11.64 6.50 2.30
N ARG A 58 -12.67 6.06 3.02
CA ARG A 58 -12.66 4.77 3.73
C ARG A 58 -12.53 3.57 2.78
N PRO A 59 -13.35 3.40 1.73
CA PRO A 59 -13.14 2.34 0.75
C PRO A 59 -11.78 2.43 0.05
N LEU A 60 -11.25 3.64 -0.17
CA LEU A 60 -9.91 3.84 -0.72
C LEU A 60 -8.82 3.30 0.23
N HIS A 61 -8.87 3.67 1.51
CA HIS A 61 -7.97 3.14 2.55
C HIS A 61 -8.00 1.61 2.61
N THR A 62 -9.20 1.02 2.67
CA THR A 62 -9.34 -0.45 2.75
C THR A 62 -8.74 -1.14 1.52
N ASN A 63 -8.99 -0.64 0.30
CA ASN A 63 -8.42 -1.24 -0.91
C ASN A 63 -6.88 -1.10 -0.96
N LEU A 64 -6.34 0.04 -0.53
CA LEU A 64 -4.90 0.26 -0.49
C LEU A 64 -4.21 -0.65 0.53
N VAL A 65 -4.79 -0.84 1.72
CA VAL A 65 -4.21 -1.72 2.74
C VAL A 65 -4.35 -3.19 2.38
N ILE A 66 -5.50 -3.62 1.81
CA ILE A 66 -5.72 -5.04 1.52
C ILE A 66 -5.06 -5.46 0.20
N PHE A 67 -5.33 -4.75 -0.89
CA PHE A 67 -4.94 -5.21 -2.23
C PHE A 67 -3.64 -4.61 -2.73
N ALA A 68 -3.28 -3.39 -2.32
CA ALA A 68 -2.05 -2.75 -2.77
C ALA A 68 -0.86 -3.05 -1.84
N PHE A 69 -1.10 -3.03 -0.52
CA PHE A 69 -0.10 -3.41 0.47
C PHE A 69 -0.04 -4.93 0.68
N GLY A 70 -1.18 -5.59 0.85
CA GLY A 70 -1.23 -7.04 1.11
C GLY A 70 -1.13 -7.95 -0.11
N GLY A 71 -1.32 -7.41 -1.33
CA GLY A 71 -1.25 -8.14 -2.60
C GLY A 71 0.15 -8.13 -3.21
#